data_AF-A0A1V0UMZ5-F1
#
_entry.id   AF-A0A1V0UMZ5-F1
#
_cell.length_a   1.000
_cell.length_b   1.000
_cell.length_c   1.000
_cell.angle_alpha   90.00
_cell.angle_beta   90.00
_cell.angle_gamma   90.00
#
_symmetry.space_group_name_H-M   'P 1'
#
loop_
_entity.id
_entity.type
_entity.pdbx_description
1 polymer ?
#
loop_
_entity_poly.entity_id
_entity_poly.type
_entity_poly.pdbx_seq_one_letter_code
_entity_poly.pdbx_strand_id
1 'polypeptide(L)' 'MPELDRFNPDDTDPIVASCASCDGEIYEGDSVVLTTEGDFVHDECFAAFARETYRSASGTIDANGRII' A
#
# COMPACT_ATOMS: atom_id res chain seq x y z
N MET A 1 15.39 42.38 -6.90
CA MET A 1 14.83 41.15 -7.49
C MET A 1 15.07 40.07 -6.44
N PRO A 2 14.04 39.52 -5.80
CA PRO A 2 14.29 38.47 -4.80
C PRO A 2 14.77 37.23 -5.53
N GLU A 3 15.80 36.62 -4.96
CA GLU A 3 16.50 35.46 -5.47
C GLU A 3 15.53 34.27 -5.42
N LEU A 4 15.30 33.62 -6.56
CA LEU A 4 14.59 32.35 -6.61
C LEU A 4 15.42 31.34 -5.84
N ASP A 5 15.02 31.10 -4.60
CA ASP A 5 15.45 29.99 -3.76
C ASP A 5 14.99 28.69 -4.44
N ARG A 6 15.76 28.27 -5.45
CA ARG A 6 15.43 27.19 -6.40
C ARG A 6 15.69 25.79 -5.81
N PHE A 7 16.07 25.72 -4.53
CA PHE A 7 16.36 24.50 -3.81
C PHE A 7 15.98 24.67 -2.34
N ASN A 8 14.67 24.65 -2.04
CA ASN A 8 14.23 24.31 -0.70
C ASN A 8 14.26 22.76 -0.59
N PRO A 9 15.20 22.15 0.14
CA PRO A 9 15.30 20.69 0.28
C PRO A 9 14.18 20.08 1.16
N ASP A 10 13.28 20.91 1.69
CA ASP A 10 12.13 20.53 2.54
C ASP A 10 10.83 20.27 1.75
N ASP A 11 10.86 20.29 0.42
CA ASP A 11 9.73 19.91 -0.45
C ASP A 11 9.71 18.39 -0.76
N THR A 12 10.23 17.57 0.14
CA THR A 12 9.82 16.15 0.15
C THR A 12 8.46 16.10 0.82
N ASP A 13 7.45 15.64 0.09
CA ASP A 13 6.13 15.36 0.64
C ASP A 13 6.29 14.62 1.99
N PRO A 14 5.52 14.98 3.03
CA PRO A 14 5.68 14.34 4.32
C PRO A 14 5.34 12.85 4.19
N ILE A 15 6.19 11.99 4.74
CA ILE A 15 5.88 10.57 4.90
C ILE A 15 4.78 10.48 5.97
N VAL A 16 3.59 10.05 5.56
CA VAL A 16 2.41 9.98 6.42
C VAL A 16 2.15 8.57 6.96
N ALA A 17 2.66 7.55 6.28
CA ALA A 17 2.52 6.15 6.68
C ALA A 17 3.61 5.27 6.05
N SER A 18 3.60 3.98 6.38
CA SER A 18 4.42 2.95 5.76
C SER A 18 3.53 1.82 5.24
N CYS A 19 3.87 1.28 4.07
CA CYS A 19 3.12 0.21 3.43
C CYS A 19 3.41 -1.13 4.12
N ALA A 20 2.36 -1.79 4.62
CA ALA A 20 2.49 -3.08 5.30
C ALA A 20 2.91 -4.25 4.39
N SER A 21 2.91 -4.06 3.06
CA SER A 21 3.28 -5.12 2.11
C SER A 21 4.71 -5.04 1.59
N CYS A 22 5.28 -3.86 1.44
CA CYS A 22 6.61 -3.66 0.86
C CYS A 22 7.57 -2.90 1.78
N ASP A 23 7.11 -2.53 2.99
CA ASP A 23 7.79 -1.66 3.94
C ASP A 23 8.19 -0.29 3.34
N GLY A 24 7.59 0.08 2.20
CA GLY A 24 7.84 1.34 1.50
C GLY A 24 7.15 2.52 2.17
N GLU A 25 7.70 3.71 1.97
CA GLU A 25 7.14 4.97 2.47
C GLU A 25 5.86 5.34 1.69
N ILE A 26 4.87 5.88 2.40
CA ILE A 26 3.64 6.44 1.83
C ILE A 26 3.66 7.95 2.06
N TYR A 27 3.49 8.70 0.98
CA TYR A 27 3.54 10.15 0.96
C TYR A 27 2.13 10.76 0.93
N GLU A 28 2.00 12.03 1.31
CA GLU A 28 0.71 12.74 1.17
C GLU A 28 0.27 12.76 -0.31
N GLY A 29 -0.97 12.34 -0.57
CA GLY A 29 -1.52 12.26 -1.93
C GLY A 29 -1.35 10.91 -2.63
N ASP A 30 -0.60 9.97 -2.04
CA ASP A 30 -0.47 8.61 -2.57
C ASP A 30 -1.80 7.84 -2.52
N SER A 31 -1.99 6.96 -3.51
CA SER A 31 -3.13 6.06 -3.58
C SER A 31 -2.88 4.81 -2.73
N VAL A 32 -3.66 4.66 -1.67
CA VAL A 32 -3.53 3.57 -0.70
C VAL A 32 -4.86 2.90 -0.40
N VAL A 33 -4.76 1.65 0.03
CA VAL A 33 -5.84 0.83 0.57
C VAL A 33 -5.65 0.72 2.09
N LEU A 34 -6.72 0.98 2.84
CA LEU A 34 -6.77 0.74 4.28
C LEU A 34 -7.28 -0.68 4.54
N THR A 35 -6.50 -1.50 5.24
CA THR A 35 -6.88 -2.86 5.62
C THR A 35 -7.88 -2.84 6.79
N THR A 36 -8.55 -3.97 7.03
CA THR A 36 -9.44 -4.12 8.19
C THR A 36 -8.71 -4.12 9.53
N GLU A 37 -7.39 -4.33 9.52
CA GLU A 37 -6.52 -4.32 10.70
C GLU A 37 -5.97 -2.92 11.01
N GLY A 38 -6.22 -1.95 10.12
CA GLY A 38 -5.80 -0.56 10.29
C GLY A 38 -4.47 -0.22 9.59
N ASP A 39 -3.93 -1.13 8.79
CA ASP A 39 -2.69 -0.93 8.05
C ASP A 39 -2.93 -0.25 6.70
N PHE A 40 -1.95 0.52 6.24
CA PHE A 40 -1.97 1.11 4.90
C PHE A 40 -1.14 0.25 3.94
N VAL A 41 -1.66 0.05 2.73
CA VAL A 41 -0.98 -0.67 1.65
C VAL A 41 -1.11 0.16 0.38
N HIS A 42 -0.03 0.36 -0.38
CA HIS A 42 -0.13 1.01 -1.69
C HIS A 42 -1.14 0.28 -2.59
N ASP A 43 -1.89 1.00 -3.41
CA ASP A 43 -2.88 0.39 -4.33
C ASP A 43 -2.24 -0.70 -5.22
N GLU A 44 -1.03 -0.46 -5.72
CA GLU A 44 -0.26 -1.42 -6.51
C GLU A 44 0.19 -2.66 -5.70
N CYS A 45 0.42 -2.50 -4.40
CA CYS A 45 0.84 -3.57 -3.51
C CYS A 45 -0.34 -4.41 -3.00
N PHE A 46 -1.57 -3.88 -3.08
CA PHE A 46 -2.77 -4.53 -2.53
C PHE A 46 -2.99 -5.94 -3.09
N ALA A 47 -2.73 -6.16 -4.38
CA ALA A 47 -2.89 -7.48 -4.98
C ALA A 47 -1.90 -8.52 -4.42
N ALA A 48 -0.66 -8.12 -4.14
CA ALA A 48 0.35 -8.99 -3.54
C ALA A 48 0.01 -9.27 -2.07
N PHE A 49 -0.32 -8.22 -1.33
CA PHE A 49 -0.78 -8.31 0.06
C PHE A 49 -1.97 -9.25 0.20
N ALA A 50 -3.05 -9.02 -0.54
CA ALA A 50 -4.25 -9.85 -0.47
C ALA A 50 -3.98 -11.33 -0.83
N ARG A 51 -3.10 -11.60 -1.80
CA ARG A 51 -2.70 -12.97 -2.14
C ARG A 51 -1.97 -13.66 -0.99
N GLU A 52 -1.13 -12.94 -0.25
CA GLU A 52 -0.40 -13.49 0.89
C GLU A 52 -1.32 -13.67 2.10
N THR A 53 -2.08 -12.62 2.46
CA THR A 53 -3.03 -12.65 3.58
C THR A 53 -4.08 -13.74 3.42
N TYR A 54 -4.65 -13.87 2.22
CA TYR A 54 -5.66 -14.88 1.93
C TYR A 54 -5.08 -16.16 1.34
N ARG A 55 -3.75 -16.36 1.37
CA ARG A 55 -3.11 -17.55 0.80
C ARG A 55 -3.69 -18.84 1.37
N SER A 56 -3.92 -18.89 2.68
CA SER A 56 -4.53 -20.01 3.40
C SER A 56 -6.00 -20.23 3.07
N ALA A 57 -6.68 -19.19 2.57
CA ALA A 57 -8.08 -19.21 2.13
C ALA A 57 -8.21 -19.22 0.60
N SER A 58 -7.11 -19.40 -0.13
CA SER A 58 -7.06 -19.44 -1.59
C SER A 58 -6.81 -20.86 -2.07
N GLY A 59 -7.54 -21.30 -3.10
CA GLY A 59 -7.40 -22.64 -3.67
C GLY A 59 -8.38 -22.86 -4.82
N THR A 60 -8.48 -24.11 -5.29
CA THR A 60 -9.42 -24.44 -6.36
C THR A 60 -10.78 -24.73 -5.75
N ILE A 61 -11.85 -24.13 -6.29
CA ILE A 61 -13.21 -24.42 -5.83
C ILE A 61 -13.77 -25.65 -6.53
N ASP A 62 -14.31 -26.60 -5.77
CA ASP A 62 -15.01 -27.76 -6.31
C ASP A 62 -16.45 -27.40 -6.75
N ALA A 63 -17.14 -28.35 -7.39
CA ALA A 63 -18.51 -28.15 -7.84
C ALA A 63 -19.54 -27.94 -6.70
N ASN A 64 -19.14 -28.19 -5.44
CA ASN A 64 -19.96 -28.02 -4.25
C ASN A 64 -19.67 -26.70 -3.52
N GLY A 65 -18.79 -25.84 -4.06
CA GLY A 65 -18.42 -24.57 -3.45
C GLY A 65 -17.37 -24.67 -2.35
N ARG A 66 -16.61 -25.79 -2.28
CA ARG A 66 -15.55 -26.01 -1.28
C ARG A 66 -14.17 -25.80 -1.90
N ILE A 67 -13.27 -25.19 -1.12
CA ILE A 67 -11.87 -25.05 -1.51
C ILE A 67 -11.15 -26.39 -1.27
N ILE A 68 -10.39 -26.86 -2.26
CA ILE A 68 -9.59 -28.10 -2.24
C ILE A 68 -8.11 -27.85 -2.53
#